data_AF-A0A062V5Y5-F1
#
_entry.id   AF-A0A062V5Y5-F1
#
_cell.length_a   1.000
_cell.length_b   1.000
_cell.length_c   1.000
_cell.angle_alpha   90.00
_cell.angle_beta   90.00
_cell.angle_gamma   90.00
#
_symmetry.space_group_name_H-M   'P 1'
#
loop_
_entity.id
_entity.type
_entity.pdbx_description
1 polymer ?
#
loop_
_entity_poly.entity_id
_entity_poly.type
_entity_poly.pdbx_seq_one_letter_code
_entity_poly.pdbx_strand_id
1 'polypeptide(L)'
;MGKRNPAKRLKAASEVRSSAWFDEPARGKGAHLHAIEGGRGWHPDDAHPVTNLSPQQDRTQRYQKTVKPRSENQAQLMAAMDSHALVCALGPAGTGKTYLAICKAVEALQKGRVSKIVLSRPAVEAGEQIGFLPGGMEDKLAPYLRPLYDALSDRLSPAQLKHMLSEGVIEIAPIGFMRGRTLNNAFIVIDEAQNCTYTQLKMLLTRLGWHSTMVITGDPNQSDLLPEFSGLAKAADKLEALSGASVIRLEAADVVRHPLVAEMLDVL
;
A
#
# COMPACT_ATOMS: atom_id res chain seq x y z
N MET A 1 33.82 -56.33 -23.12
CA MET A 1 33.02 -57.56 -22.94
C MET A 1 32.73 -57.76 -21.46
N GLY A 2 31.45 -57.76 -21.05
CA GLY A 2 30.93 -58.28 -19.75
C GLY A 2 31.07 -57.36 -18.51
N LYS A 3 30.02 -56.68 -18.01
CA LYS A 3 28.92 -57.16 -17.10
C LYS A 3 29.46 -57.44 -15.67
N ARG A 4 28.94 -56.93 -14.54
CA ARG A 4 27.58 -56.54 -14.12
C ARG A 4 27.62 -55.73 -12.80
N ASN A 5 26.59 -54.91 -12.62
CA ASN A 5 26.19 -54.18 -11.40
C ASN A 5 25.63 -55.15 -10.32
N PRO A 6 25.43 -54.70 -9.06
CA PRO A 6 24.06 -54.30 -8.75
C PRO A 6 23.92 -53.01 -7.90
N ALA A 7 22.92 -52.25 -8.35
CA ALA A 7 22.24 -51.13 -7.72
C ALA A 7 21.97 -51.28 -6.21
N LYS A 8 22.24 -50.20 -5.46
CA LYS A 8 21.47 -49.84 -4.27
C LYS A 8 20.51 -48.69 -4.64
N ARG A 9 19.27 -49.07 -4.98
CA ARG A 9 18.10 -48.19 -4.90
C ARG A 9 17.71 -48.11 -3.43
N LEU A 10 17.62 -46.92 -2.86
CA LEU A 10 16.72 -46.67 -1.74
C LEU A 10 15.65 -45.68 -2.23
N LYS A 11 14.45 -46.22 -2.44
CA LYS A 11 13.20 -45.48 -2.54
C LYS A 11 12.23 -46.12 -1.54
N ALA A 12 11.57 -45.25 -0.79
CA ALA A 12 10.32 -45.41 -0.05
C ALA A 12 10.34 -46.26 1.24
N ALA A 13 10.28 -45.54 2.37
CA ALA A 13 9.24 -45.75 3.39
C ALA A 13 9.32 -44.61 4.42
N SER A 14 8.55 -43.54 4.21
CA SER A 14 8.09 -42.70 5.32
C SER A 14 6.66 -42.31 5.00
N GLU A 15 5.74 -43.12 5.50
CA GLU A 15 4.31 -42.82 5.54
C GLU A 15 4.14 -41.47 6.24
N VAL A 16 3.72 -40.46 5.48
CA VAL A 16 3.28 -39.19 6.02
C VAL A 16 1.95 -39.45 6.73
N ARG A 17 2.00 -39.54 8.06
CA ARG A 17 0.80 -39.49 8.90
C ARG A 17 0.22 -38.07 8.82
N SER A 18 -0.75 -37.89 7.94
CA SER A 18 -1.55 -36.67 7.77
C SER A 18 -2.67 -36.61 8.83
N SER A 19 -2.33 -36.47 10.11
CA SER A 19 -3.39 -36.38 11.15
C SER A 19 -2.97 -35.75 12.50
N ALA A 20 -2.02 -34.81 12.53
CA ALA A 20 -1.56 -34.22 13.80
C ALA A 20 -1.48 -32.68 13.82
N TRP A 21 -2.20 -31.98 12.92
CA TRP A 21 -2.19 -30.51 12.84
C TRP A 21 -3.56 -29.87 13.08
N PHE A 22 -4.52 -30.62 13.64
CA PHE A 22 -5.80 -30.09 14.07
C PHE A 22 -6.06 -30.55 15.50
N ASP A 23 -5.52 -29.81 16.47
CA ASP A 23 -6.19 -29.54 17.75
C ASP A 23 -5.32 -28.61 18.60
N GLU A 24 -5.64 -27.31 18.57
CA GLU A 24 -5.83 -26.48 19.77
C GLU A 24 -6.27 -25.06 19.35
N PRO A 25 -7.42 -24.54 19.82
CA PRO A 25 -7.81 -23.16 19.56
C PRO A 25 -7.03 -22.22 20.48
N ALA A 26 -5.98 -21.59 19.95
CA ALA A 26 -5.38 -20.44 20.61
C ALA A 26 -6.42 -19.30 20.64
N ARG A 27 -7.04 -19.08 21.81
CA ARG A 27 -7.85 -17.89 22.09
C ARG A 27 -6.97 -16.64 22.08
N GLY A 28 -6.65 -16.16 20.89
CA GLY A 28 -6.14 -14.81 20.65
C GLY A 28 -7.29 -13.82 20.73
N LYS A 29 -7.11 -12.72 21.47
CA LYS A 29 -8.08 -11.61 21.56
C LYS A 29 -8.37 -11.09 20.15
N GLY A 30 -9.59 -11.33 19.66
CA GLY A 30 -10.01 -10.96 18.32
C GLY A 30 -9.90 -9.45 18.09
N ALA A 31 -9.23 -9.05 17.02
CA ALA A 31 -9.41 -7.73 16.47
C ALA A 31 -10.86 -7.66 15.95
N HIS A 32 -11.67 -6.76 16.51
CA HIS A 32 -13.02 -6.52 16.00
C HIS A 32 -12.91 -5.92 14.60
N LEU A 33 -13.01 -6.76 13.58
CA LEU A 33 -13.23 -6.33 12.20
C LEU A 33 -14.68 -5.87 12.10
N HIS A 34 -14.87 -4.58 11.80
CA HIS A 34 -16.21 -4.09 11.49
C HIS A 34 -16.55 -4.53 10.06
N ALA A 35 -17.24 -5.66 9.91
CA ALA A 35 -18.15 -5.80 8.80
C ALA A 35 -19.13 -4.62 8.89
N ILE A 36 -19.28 -3.86 7.81
CA ILE A 36 -20.32 -2.83 7.75
C ILE A 36 -21.63 -3.58 8.01
N GLU A 37 -22.34 -3.27 9.11
CA GLU A 37 -23.72 -3.70 9.34
C GLU A 37 -24.63 -2.98 8.32
N GLY A 38 -24.40 -3.25 7.04
CA GLY A 38 -25.30 -2.94 5.95
C GLY A 38 -26.26 -4.10 5.85
N GLY A 39 -27.30 -4.09 6.69
CA GLY A 39 -28.40 -5.04 6.58
C GLY A 39 -28.90 -5.09 5.14
N ARG A 40 -28.70 -6.23 4.46
CA ARG A 40 -29.30 -6.63 3.15
C ARG A 40 -29.75 -5.47 2.24
N GLY A 41 -28.89 -4.50 1.96
CA GLY A 41 -29.31 -3.30 1.21
C GLY A 41 -28.36 -2.11 1.25
N TRP A 42 -27.05 -2.32 1.41
CA TRP A 42 -26.08 -1.21 1.36
C TRP A 42 -24.98 -1.51 0.34
N HIS A 43 -24.87 -0.66 -0.69
CA HIS A 43 -23.82 -0.71 -1.71
C HIS A 43 -23.05 0.63 -1.75
N PRO A 44 -21.71 0.62 -1.97
CA PRO A 44 -20.85 1.81 -2.00
C PRO A 44 -21.19 2.90 -3.03
N ASP A 45 -22.22 2.72 -3.85
CA ASP A 45 -22.71 3.67 -4.87
C ASP A 45 -24.12 4.23 -4.57
N ASP A 46 -24.70 3.97 -3.41
CA ASP A 46 -26.07 4.40 -3.09
C ASP A 46 -26.15 5.91 -2.82
N ALA A 47 -26.40 6.69 -3.88
CA ALA A 47 -26.84 8.08 -3.78
C ALA A 47 -28.33 8.19 -3.35
N HIS A 48 -29.08 7.10 -3.44
CA HIS A 48 -30.48 6.99 -2.99
C HIS A 48 -30.76 5.55 -2.52
N PRO A 49 -31.60 5.34 -1.49
CA PRO A 49 -31.97 4.01 -1.04
C PRO A 49 -32.87 3.36 -2.10
N VAL A 50 -32.32 2.41 -2.87
CA VAL A 50 -33.09 1.64 -3.85
C VAL A 50 -33.56 0.35 -3.17
N THR A 51 -34.83 0.30 -2.79
CA THR A 51 -35.42 -0.78 -1.98
C THR A 51 -35.69 -2.09 -2.74
N ASN A 52 -35.13 -2.33 -3.92
CA ASN A 52 -35.29 -3.60 -4.65
C ASN A 52 -34.22 -3.74 -5.76
N LEU A 53 -33.15 -4.48 -5.49
CA LEU A 53 -32.23 -4.96 -6.53
C LEU A 53 -31.99 -6.47 -6.35
N SER A 54 -32.00 -7.19 -7.45
CA SER A 54 -31.76 -8.63 -7.50
C SER A 54 -30.26 -8.94 -7.35
N PRO A 55 -29.85 -10.13 -6.84
CA PRO A 55 -28.46 -10.45 -6.49
C PRO A 55 -27.44 -10.43 -7.64
N GLN A 56 -27.88 -10.20 -8.88
CA GLN A 56 -27.06 -10.31 -10.09
C GLN A 56 -26.52 -8.97 -10.60
N GLN A 57 -26.97 -7.84 -10.04
CA GLN A 57 -26.61 -6.50 -10.51
C GLN A 57 -25.38 -5.87 -9.81
N ASP A 58 -24.82 -6.55 -8.80
CA ASP A 58 -23.78 -6.01 -7.89
C ASP A 58 -22.33 -6.19 -8.37
N ARG A 59 -22.13 -6.37 -9.68
CA ARG A 59 -20.81 -6.75 -10.26
C ARG A 59 -20.03 -5.59 -10.87
N THR A 60 -20.58 -4.39 -10.91
CA THR A 60 -19.96 -3.27 -11.62
C THR A 60 -19.62 -2.15 -10.66
N GLN A 61 -18.39 -2.14 -10.14
CA GLN A 61 -17.84 -0.92 -9.54
C GLN A 61 -17.82 0.18 -10.61
N ARG A 62 -18.54 1.28 -10.38
CA ARG A 62 -18.41 2.49 -11.20
C ARG A 62 -17.22 3.30 -10.73
N TYR A 63 -16.54 3.92 -11.69
CA TYR A 63 -15.53 4.97 -11.45
C TYR A 63 -16.15 6.09 -10.61
N GLN A 64 -15.76 6.21 -9.33
CA GLN A 64 -16.18 7.35 -8.50
C GLN A 64 -15.26 8.54 -8.74
N LYS A 65 -15.84 9.63 -9.27
CA LYS A 65 -15.10 10.87 -9.56
C LYS A 65 -14.46 11.49 -8.32
N THR A 66 -14.97 11.21 -7.11
CA THR A 66 -14.44 11.73 -5.84
C THR A 66 -14.35 10.61 -4.82
N VAL A 67 -13.14 10.34 -4.33
CA VAL A 67 -12.92 9.37 -3.25
C VAL A 67 -13.35 9.99 -1.93
N LYS A 68 -14.18 9.27 -1.17
CA LYS A 68 -14.64 9.68 0.16
C LYS A 68 -14.00 8.78 1.23
N PRO A 69 -13.68 9.33 2.42
CA PRO A 69 -13.25 8.51 3.52
C PRO A 69 -14.40 7.59 3.96
N ARG A 70 -14.05 6.39 4.42
CA ARG A 70 -15.00 5.38 4.94
C ARG A 70 -14.86 5.16 6.44
N SER A 71 -13.94 5.87 7.10
CA SER A 71 -13.79 5.92 8.54
C SER A 71 -13.33 7.31 8.99
N GLU A 72 -13.40 7.56 10.29
CA GLU A 72 -12.95 8.83 10.87
C GLU A 72 -11.45 9.04 10.69
N ASN A 73 -10.61 8.01 10.92
CA ASN A 73 -9.17 8.12 10.73
C ASN A 73 -8.78 8.33 9.25
N GLN A 74 -9.54 7.77 8.30
CA GLN A 74 -9.37 8.09 6.87
C GLN A 74 -9.74 9.54 6.57
N ALA A 75 -10.78 10.09 7.20
CA ALA A 75 -11.14 11.49 7.05
C ALA A 75 -10.06 12.42 7.63
N GLN A 76 -9.53 12.09 8.81
CA GLN A 76 -8.40 12.79 9.42
C GLN A 76 -7.16 12.74 8.53
N LEU A 77 -6.85 11.58 7.93
CA LEU A 77 -5.75 11.44 6.99
C LEU A 77 -5.92 12.36 5.77
N MET A 78 -7.09 12.36 5.15
CA MET A 78 -7.36 13.21 3.99
C MET A 78 -7.27 14.70 4.34
N ALA A 79 -7.79 15.11 5.51
CA ALA A 79 -7.69 16.48 5.99
C ALA A 79 -6.24 16.88 6.29
N ALA A 80 -5.47 16.01 6.93
CA ALA A 80 -4.06 16.25 7.23
C ALA A 80 -3.24 16.50 5.97
N MET A 81 -3.52 15.77 4.87
CA MET A 81 -2.86 15.97 3.58
C MET A 81 -3.20 17.30 2.90
N ASP A 82 -4.32 17.93 3.25
CA ASP A 82 -4.67 19.25 2.74
C ASP A 82 -4.05 20.39 3.57
N SER A 83 -3.78 20.16 4.85
CA SER A 83 -3.35 21.22 5.79
C SER A 83 -1.87 21.15 6.23
N HIS A 84 -1.17 20.03 6.01
CA HIS A 84 0.22 19.86 6.42
C HIS A 84 1.15 19.58 5.24
N ALA A 85 2.38 20.06 5.34
CA ALA A 85 3.43 19.81 4.34
C ALA A 85 4.01 18.39 4.46
N LEU A 86 3.92 17.77 5.64
CA LEU A 86 4.38 16.42 5.89
C LEU A 86 3.32 15.61 6.64
N VAL A 87 2.96 14.45 6.11
CA VAL A 87 2.02 13.53 6.74
C VAL A 87 2.63 12.14 6.81
N CYS A 88 2.55 11.50 7.97
CA CYS A 88 2.93 10.11 8.16
C CYS A 88 1.66 9.29 8.46
N ALA A 89 1.24 8.45 7.53
CA ALA A 89 0.08 7.59 7.67
C ALA A 89 0.52 6.16 7.98
N LEU A 90 0.26 5.73 9.22
CA LEU A 90 0.67 4.44 9.74
C LEU A 90 -0.54 3.54 9.90
N GLY A 91 -0.42 2.26 9.58
CA GLY A 91 -1.46 1.30 9.93
C GLY A 91 -1.51 0.09 9.01
N PRO A 92 -2.41 -0.88 9.28
CA PRO A 92 -2.47 -2.15 8.57
C PRO A 92 -2.71 -2.06 7.06
N ALA A 93 -2.41 -3.14 6.35
CA ALA A 93 -2.76 -3.29 4.93
C ALA A 93 -4.29 -3.31 4.74
N GLY A 94 -4.79 -2.54 3.77
CA GLY A 94 -6.22 -2.41 3.47
C GLY A 94 -6.94 -1.25 4.17
N THR A 95 -6.24 -0.47 5.01
CA THR A 95 -6.77 0.78 5.60
C THR A 95 -6.85 1.96 4.62
N GLY A 96 -6.37 1.77 3.39
CA GLY A 96 -6.45 2.76 2.32
C GLY A 96 -5.37 3.85 2.35
N LYS A 97 -4.40 3.82 3.27
CA LYS A 97 -3.35 4.86 3.43
C LYS A 97 -2.70 5.31 2.11
N THR A 98 -2.15 4.37 1.34
CA THR A 98 -1.46 4.65 0.07
C THR A 98 -2.43 5.09 -1.02
N TYR A 99 -3.57 4.42 -1.11
CA TYR A 99 -4.61 4.74 -2.10
C TYR A 99 -5.15 6.17 -1.92
N LEU A 100 -5.51 6.53 -0.68
CA LEU A 100 -5.99 7.87 -0.34
C LEU A 100 -4.92 8.93 -0.62
N ALA A 101 -3.64 8.65 -0.32
CA ALA A 101 -2.54 9.55 -0.64
C ALA A 101 -2.41 9.80 -2.15
N ILE A 102 -2.48 8.77 -2.98
CA ILE A 102 -2.44 8.89 -4.44
C ILE A 102 -3.67 9.66 -4.96
N CYS A 103 -4.85 9.41 -4.40
CA CYS A 103 -6.06 10.13 -4.76
C CYS A 103 -5.94 11.63 -4.47
N LYS A 104 -5.41 12.00 -3.29
CA LYS A 104 -5.14 13.39 -2.93
C LYS A 104 -4.06 14.02 -3.80
N ALA A 105 -3.03 13.26 -4.18
CA ALA A 105 -1.98 13.71 -5.10
C ALA A 105 -2.56 14.09 -6.47
N VAL A 106 -3.38 13.21 -7.06
CA VAL A 106 -4.05 13.47 -8.35
C VAL A 106 -4.99 14.65 -8.24
N GLU A 107 -5.76 14.75 -7.15
CA GLU A 107 -6.64 15.89 -6.90
C GLU A 107 -5.86 17.21 -6.80
N ALA A 108 -4.72 17.22 -6.10
CA ALA A 108 -3.85 18.39 -5.98
C ALA A 108 -3.28 18.82 -7.33
N LEU A 109 -2.83 17.86 -8.14
CA LEU A 109 -2.32 18.10 -9.49
C LEU A 109 -3.41 18.68 -10.41
N GLN A 110 -4.60 18.06 -10.44
CA GLN A 110 -5.73 18.53 -11.26
C GLN A 110 -6.23 19.92 -10.87
N LYS A 111 -6.14 20.28 -9.59
CA LYS A 111 -6.46 21.62 -9.08
C LYS A 111 -5.31 22.64 -9.28
N GLY A 112 -4.19 22.24 -9.85
CA GLY A 112 -3.02 23.09 -10.04
C GLY A 112 -2.32 23.51 -8.74
N ARG A 113 -2.59 22.82 -7.62
CA ARG A 113 -1.92 23.08 -6.32
C ARG A 113 -0.47 22.62 -6.32
N VAL A 114 -0.18 21.59 -7.11
CA VAL A 114 1.17 21.08 -7.38
C VAL A 114 1.32 20.91 -8.90
N SER A 115 2.56 20.93 -9.38
CA SER A 115 2.88 20.69 -10.80
C SER A 115 3.35 19.27 -11.08
N LYS A 116 3.68 18.50 -10.02
CA LYS A 116 4.25 17.15 -10.15
C LYS A 116 3.75 16.20 -9.06
N ILE A 117 3.62 14.92 -9.40
CA ILE A 117 3.47 13.82 -8.45
C ILE A 117 4.72 12.95 -8.50
N VAL A 118 5.28 12.63 -7.34
CA VAL A 118 6.41 11.70 -7.21
C VAL A 118 5.99 10.56 -6.30
N LEU A 119 5.89 9.35 -6.84
CA LEU A 119 5.60 8.14 -6.10
C LEU A 119 6.89 7.33 -5.97
N SER A 120 7.20 6.90 -4.75
CA SER A 120 8.41 6.16 -4.50
C SER A 120 8.19 5.03 -3.52
N ARG A 121 8.82 3.89 -3.78
CA ARG A 121 8.77 2.69 -2.94
C ARG A 121 10.20 2.17 -2.73
N PRO A 122 10.57 1.66 -1.55
CA PRO A 122 11.87 1.00 -1.38
C PRO A 122 11.93 -0.24 -2.28
N ALA A 123 13.08 -0.46 -2.92
CA ALA A 123 13.37 -1.73 -3.56
C ALA A 123 13.72 -2.72 -2.44
N VAL A 124 12.75 -3.51 -2.03
CA VAL A 124 12.93 -4.56 -1.02
C VAL A 124 13.00 -5.85 -1.78
N GLU A 125 14.10 -6.57 -1.59
CA GLU A 125 14.24 -7.92 -2.12
C GLU A 125 13.28 -8.80 -1.33
N ALA A 126 12.10 -9.09 -1.89
CA ALA A 126 11.10 -9.97 -1.30
C ALA A 126 11.56 -11.44 -1.42
N GLY A 127 12.72 -11.79 -0.85
CA GLY A 127 13.30 -13.12 -0.91
C GLY A 127 13.82 -13.58 -2.28
N GLU A 128 13.54 -12.85 -3.36
CA GLU A 128 14.06 -13.10 -4.71
C GLU A 128 15.06 -12.00 -5.10
N GLN A 129 16.27 -12.36 -5.53
CA GLN A 129 17.20 -11.35 -6.03
C GLN A 129 16.64 -10.75 -7.32
N ILE A 130 16.44 -9.42 -7.32
CA ILE A 130 16.04 -8.62 -8.50
C ILE A 130 16.94 -8.93 -9.72
N GLY A 131 18.15 -9.44 -9.48
CA GLY A 131 19.09 -9.96 -10.47
C GLY A 131 18.50 -10.98 -11.47
N PHE A 132 17.50 -11.77 -11.11
CA PHE A 132 17.05 -12.93 -11.91
C PHE A 132 15.89 -12.69 -12.90
N LEU A 133 15.21 -11.54 -12.85
CA LEU A 133 14.17 -11.24 -13.84
C LEU A 133 14.82 -10.87 -15.20
N PRO A 134 14.41 -11.45 -16.34
CA PRO A 134 14.93 -11.04 -17.64
C PRO A 134 14.47 -9.62 -18.00
N GLY A 135 15.34 -8.80 -18.60
CA GLY A 135 15.00 -7.45 -19.07
C GLY A 135 15.89 -6.33 -18.51
N GLY A 136 15.52 -5.09 -18.82
CA GLY A 136 16.18 -3.89 -18.29
C GLY A 136 15.87 -3.68 -16.80
N MET A 137 16.59 -2.78 -16.13
CA MET A 137 16.35 -2.47 -14.72
C MET A 137 14.90 -2.03 -14.44
N GLU A 138 14.28 -1.34 -15.40
CA GLU A 138 12.88 -0.91 -15.32
C GLU A 138 11.90 -2.10 -15.34
N ASP A 139 12.11 -3.08 -16.24
CA ASP A 139 11.27 -4.28 -16.34
C ASP A 139 11.32 -5.11 -15.04
N LYS A 140 12.48 -5.12 -14.38
CA LYS A 140 12.69 -5.81 -13.10
C LYS A 140 11.96 -5.16 -11.93
N LEU A 141 11.80 -3.84 -11.98
CA LEU A 141 11.14 -3.06 -10.93
C LEU A 141 9.63 -2.92 -11.15
N ALA A 142 9.17 -3.14 -12.39
CA ALA A 142 7.77 -2.98 -12.78
C ALA A 142 6.78 -3.77 -11.90
N PRO A 143 7.03 -5.04 -11.50
CA PRO A 143 6.11 -5.76 -10.61
C PRO A 143 5.93 -5.08 -9.24
N TYR A 144 7.01 -4.55 -8.68
CA TYR A 144 7.00 -3.89 -7.36
C TYR A 144 6.30 -2.54 -7.37
N LEU A 145 6.36 -1.84 -8.50
CA LEU A 145 5.72 -0.53 -8.67
C LEU A 145 4.27 -0.64 -9.16
N ARG A 146 3.85 -1.83 -9.62
CA ARG A 146 2.52 -2.08 -10.20
C ARG A 146 1.34 -1.57 -9.35
N PRO A 147 1.30 -1.77 -8.02
CA PRO A 147 0.19 -1.25 -7.21
C PRO A 147 0.01 0.27 -7.28
N LEU A 148 1.11 1.02 -7.48
CA LEU A 148 1.07 2.48 -7.65
C LEU A 148 0.46 2.87 -9.00
N TYR A 149 0.77 2.12 -10.07
CA TYR A 149 0.15 2.30 -11.39
C TYR A 149 -1.35 2.01 -11.36
N ASP A 150 -1.77 0.94 -10.68
CA ASP A 150 -3.17 0.56 -10.60
C ASP A 150 -3.97 1.64 -9.84
N ALA A 151 -3.46 2.13 -8.71
CA ALA A 151 -4.09 3.23 -7.96
C ALA A 151 -4.21 4.54 -8.76
N LEU A 152 -3.24 4.85 -9.63
CA LEU A 152 -3.32 6.00 -10.54
C LEU A 152 -4.37 5.79 -11.64
N SER A 153 -4.50 4.56 -12.15
CA SER A 153 -5.45 4.19 -13.21
C SER A 153 -6.90 4.30 -12.74
N ASP A 154 -7.16 4.18 -11.44
CA ASP A 154 -8.47 4.44 -10.84
C ASP A 154 -8.86 5.92 -10.88
N ARG A 155 -7.92 6.83 -11.13
CA ARG A 155 -8.13 8.29 -11.11
C ARG A 155 -7.96 8.94 -12.47
N LEU A 156 -7.11 8.36 -13.32
CA LEU A 156 -6.71 8.92 -14.61
C LEU A 156 -7.04 7.93 -15.72
N SER A 157 -7.55 8.43 -16.85
CA SER A 157 -7.71 7.57 -18.03
C SER A 157 -6.34 7.05 -18.51
N PRO A 158 -6.28 5.88 -19.17
CA PRO A 158 -5.02 5.32 -19.65
C PRO A 158 -4.21 6.28 -20.53
N ALA A 159 -4.89 7.07 -21.38
CA ALA A 159 -4.24 8.06 -22.23
C ALA A 159 -3.61 9.21 -21.42
N GLN A 160 -4.34 9.73 -20.42
CA GLN A 160 -3.82 10.78 -19.53
C GLN A 160 -2.64 10.29 -18.71
N LEU A 161 -2.75 9.10 -18.11
CA LEU A 161 -1.68 8.54 -17.29
C LEU A 161 -0.42 8.32 -18.12
N LYS A 162 -0.54 7.72 -19.32
CA LYS A 162 0.59 7.52 -20.23
C LYS A 162 1.27 8.84 -20.60
N HIS A 163 0.49 9.87 -20.91
CA HIS A 163 1.01 11.20 -21.25
C HIS A 163 1.71 11.87 -20.05
N MET A 164 1.10 11.85 -18.87
CA MET A 164 1.68 12.45 -17.67
C MET A 164 2.97 11.76 -17.22
N LEU A 165 3.08 10.44 -17.41
CA LEU A 165 4.31 9.69 -17.18
C LEU A 165 5.39 10.08 -18.19
N SER A 166 5.07 10.18 -19.49
CA SER A 166 6.07 10.52 -20.52
C SER A 166 6.61 11.95 -20.36
N GLU A 167 5.77 12.89 -19.91
CA GLU A 167 6.16 14.28 -19.63
C GLU A 167 6.86 14.44 -18.27
N GLY A 168 6.93 13.39 -17.44
CA GLY A 168 7.50 13.46 -16.09
C GLY A 168 6.70 14.32 -15.11
N VAL A 169 5.41 14.54 -15.41
CA VAL A 169 4.43 15.16 -14.50
C VAL A 169 4.07 14.20 -13.37
N ILE A 170 3.99 12.91 -13.69
CA ILE A 170 3.92 11.83 -12.71
C ILE A 170 5.21 11.02 -12.85
N GLU A 171 5.91 10.81 -11.75
CA GLU A 171 7.14 10.03 -11.70
C GLU A 171 6.95 8.89 -10.69
N ILE A 172 7.26 7.66 -11.11
CA ILE A 172 7.24 6.48 -10.24
C ILE A 172 8.64 5.88 -10.25
N ALA A 173 9.34 5.95 -9.12
CA ALA A 173 10.75 5.54 -9.06
C ALA A 173 11.13 4.97 -7.69
N PRO A 174 12.16 4.11 -7.60
CA PRO A 174 12.68 3.67 -6.31
C PRO A 174 13.24 4.82 -5.46
N ILE A 175 13.27 4.65 -4.13
CA ILE A 175 13.78 5.70 -3.19
C ILE A 175 15.21 6.16 -3.50
N GLY A 176 16.04 5.33 -4.13
CA GLY A 176 17.42 5.67 -4.50
C GLY A 176 17.50 6.86 -5.47
N PHE A 177 16.48 7.02 -6.33
CA PHE A 177 16.39 8.11 -7.30
C PHE A 177 16.05 9.45 -6.66
N MET A 178 15.68 9.47 -5.37
CA MET A 178 15.39 10.69 -4.63
C MET A 178 16.66 11.39 -4.12
N ARG A 179 17.81 10.69 -4.15
CA ARG A 179 19.08 11.23 -3.63
C ARG A 179 19.49 12.49 -4.39
N GLY A 180 19.87 13.53 -3.65
CA GLY A 180 20.36 14.79 -4.22
C GLY A 180 19.28 15.69 -4.82
N ARG A 181 18.00 15.30 -4.75
CA ARG A 181 16.88 16.11 -5.27
C ARG A 181 16.33 17.08 -4.25
N THR A 182 15.71 18.15 -4.72
CA THR A 182 14.80 18.98 -3.93
C THR A 182 13.48 18.99 -4.68
N LEU A 183 12.41 18.56 -4.01
CA LEU A 183 11.11 18.33 -4.62
C LEU A 183 10.20 19.52 -4.30
N ASN A 184 10.27 20.57 -5.13
CA ASN A 184 9.41 21.75 -5.06
C ASN A 184 8.15 21.55 -5.91
N ASN A 185 7.06 22.22 -5.53
CA ASN A 185 5.78 22.19 -6.25
C ASN A 185 5.26 20.77 -6.53
N ALA A 186 5.49 19.83 -5.60
CA ALA A 186 5.26 18.42 -5.82
C ALA A 186 4.41 17.79 -4.72
N PHE A 187 3.59 16.81 -5.09
CA PHE A 187 2.98 15.89 -4.13
C PHE A 187 3.78 14.58 -4.13
N ILE A 188 4.44 14.29 -3.02
CA ILE A 188 5.34 13.14 -2.88
C ILE A 188 4.65 12.07 -2.04
N VAL A 189 4.60 10.84 -2.52
CA VAL A 189 4.14 9.67 -1.74
C VAL A 189 5.29 8.68 -1.62
N ILE A 190 5.70 8.39 -0.39
CA ILE A 190 6.66 7.34 -0.07
C ILE A 190 5.88 6.15 0.47
N ASP A 191 5.75 5.11 -0.32
CA ASP A 191 5.02 3.89 0.02
C ASP A 191 5.92 2.80 0.61
N GLU A 192 5.33 1.90 1.40
CA GLU A 192 6.01 0.85 2.18
C GLU A 192 7.21 1.35 2.98
N ALA A 193 7.06 2.49 3.63
CA ALA A 193 8.13 3.14 4.38
C ALA A 193 8.67 2.30 5.56
N GLN A 194 7.96 1.26 5.99
CA GLN A 194 8.45 0.33 7.01
C GLN A 194 9.69 -0.45 6.54
N ASN A 195 9.86 -0.57 5.23
CA ASN A 195 11.01 -1.21 4.61
C ASN A 195 12.15 -0.22 4.29
N CYS A 196 12.11 0.96 4.91
CA CYS A 196 13.20 1.92 4.87
C CYS A 196 13.95 1.95 6.20
N THR A 197 15.27 2.03 6.10
CA THR A 197 16.12 2.37 7.25
C THR A 197 15.87 3.81 7.71
N TYR A 198 16.20 4.10 8.97
CA TYR A 198 16.09 5.47 9.49
C TYR A 198 16.92 6.48 8.66
N THR A 199 18.08 6.07 8.15
CA THR A 199 18.94 6.89 7.29
C THR A 199 18.28 7.19 5.94
N GLN A 200 17.60 6.21 5.34
CA GLN A 200 16.85 6.40 4.09
C GLN A 200 15.65 7.33 4.31
N LEU A 201 14.89 7.15 5.40
CA LEU A 201 13.79 8.06 5.74
C LEU A 201 14.28 9.48 5.97
N LYS A 202 15.38 9.67 6.71
CA LYS A 202 16.00 10.99 6.90
C LYS A 202 16.42 11.60 5.56
N MET A 203 17.01 10.81 4.66
CA MET A 203 17.38 11.27 3.32
C MET A 203 16.13 11.77 2.57
N LEU A 204 15.05 10.98 2.54
CA LEU A 204 13.79 11.32 1.86
C LEU A 204 13.15 12.58 2.46
N LEU A 205 13.01 12.66 3.78
CA LEU A 205 12.42 13.81 4.48
C LEU A 205 13.13 15.12 4.13
N THR A 206 14.46 15.10 3.99
CA THR A 206 15.24 16.29 3.60
C THR A 206 15.12 16.67 2.12
N ARG A 207 14.36 15.92 1.30
CA ARG A 207 14.08 16.29 -0.10
C ARG A 207 12.83 17.16 -0.23
N LEU A 208 12.02 17.31 0.83
CA LEU A 208 10.81 18.14 0.82
C LEU A 208 11.17 19.60 0.50
N GLY A 209 10.62 20.12 -0.60
CA GLY A 209 10.79 21.49 -1.05
C GLY A 209 9.59 22.39 -0.76
N TRP A 210 9.65 23.61 -1.28
CA TRP A 210 8.57 24.60 -1.17
C TRP A 210 7.33 24.19 -1.96
N HIS A 211 6.15 24.59 -1.46
CA HIS A 211 4.85 24.31 -2.08
C HIS A 211 4.63 22.82 -2.39
N SER A 212 5.15 21.96 -1.52
CA SER A 212 5.06 20.52 -1.65
C SER A 212 4.40 19.90 -0.44
N THR A 213 3.75 18.77 -0.67
CA THR A 213 3.22 17.89 0.37
C THR A 213 3.90 16.54 0.24
N MET A 214 4.47 16.03 1.32
CA MET A 214 5.04 14.68 1.39
C MET A 214 4.19 13.81 2.31
N VAL A 215 3.79 12.65 1.79
CA VAL A 215 3.04 11.65 2.53
C VAL A 215 3.87 10.38 2.60
N ILE A 216 4.14 9.92 3.82
CA ILE A 216 4.83 8.66 4.09
C ILE A 216 3.77 7.67 4.52
N THR A 217 3.69 6.52 3.85
CA THR A 217 2.74 5.45 4.17
C THR A 217 3.49 4.17 4.54
N GLY A 218 3.02 3.48 5.57
CA GLY A 218 3.62 2.20 5.96
C GLY A 218 2.94 1.55 7.16
N ASP A 219 3.36 0.34 7.50
CA ASP A 219 2.95 -0.35 8.73
C ASP A 219 4.20 -0.69 9.54
N PRO A 220 4.47 -0.01 10.68
CA PRO A 220 5.63 -0.31 11.51
C PRO A 220 5.73 -1.76 11.98
N ASN A 221 4.61 -2.50 12.01
CA ASN A 221 4.55 -3.89 12.44
C ASN A 221 4.78 -4.90 11.30
N GLN A 222 4.86 -4.47 10.04
CA GLN A 222 5.04 -5.34 8.85
C GLN A 222 6.35 -5.01 8.12
N SER A 223 7.42 -4.70 8.86
CA SER A 223 8.74 -4.48 8.29
C SER A 223 9.35 -5.79 7.82
N ASP A 224 9.78 -5.85 6.55
CA ASP A 224 10.58 -6.94 5.99
C ASP A 224 12.06 -6.85 6.41
N LEU A 225 12.48 -5.72 6.99
CA LEU A 225 13.81 -5.53 7.56
C LEU A 225 13.91 -6.13 8.97
N LEU A 226 15.13 -6.52 9.37
CA LEU A 226 15.40 -6.84 10.76
C LEU A 226 15.05 -5.66 11.68
N PRO A 227 14.54 -5.91 12.92
CA PRO A 227 14.02 -4.87 13.80
C PRO A 227 15.00 -3.71 14.05
N GLU A 228 16.31 -3.98 14.13
CA GLU A 228 17.35 -2.97 14.34
C GLU A 228 17.53 -1.99 13.16
N PHE A 229 17.08 -2.37 11.97
CA PHE A 229 17.19 -1.55 10.76
C PHE A 229 15.90 -0.77 10.45
N SER A 230 14.74 -1.20 10.95
CA SER A 230 13.47 -0.51 10.67
C SER A 230 13.48 0.92 11.19
N GLY A 231 13.22 1.88 10.30
CA GLY A 231 13.28 3.31 10.63
C GLY A 231 11.94 3.97 10.95
N LEU A 232 10.81 3.34 10.55
CA LEU A 232 9.53 4.03 10.44
C LEU A 232 8.95 4.47 11.79
N ALA A 233 8.91 3.58 12.79
CA ALA A 233 8.40 3.92 14.13
C ALA A 233 9.17 5.10 14.74
N LYS A 234 10.50 4.98 14.75
CA LYS A 234 11.39 6.03 15.27
C LYS A 234 11.26 7.35 14.51
N ALA A 235 11.05 7.30 13.20
CA ALA A 235 10.81 8.51 12.41
C ALA A 235 9.48 9.14 12.79
N ALA A 236 8.40 8.36 12.90
CA ALA A 236 7.08 8.83 13.27
C ALA A 236 7.07 9.52 14.65
N ASP A 237 7.67 8.91 15.67
CA ASP A 237 7.75 9.49 17.03
C ASP A 237 8.43 10.88 17.02
N LYS A 238 9.42 11.06 16.15
CA LYS A 238 10.09 12.37 15.98
C LYS A 238 9.24 13.37 15.21
N LEU A 239 8.46 12.91 14.25
CA LEU A 239 7.57 13.76 13.46
C LEU A 239 6.38 14.26 14.29
N GLU A 240 5.91 13.51 15.28
CA GLU A 240 4.84 13.94 16.20
C GLU A 240 5.21 15.22 16.98
N ALA A 241 6.50 15.47 17.22
CA ALA A 241 6.97 16.68 17.89
C ALA A 241 6.99 17.93 16.99
N LEU A 242 6.74 17.80 15.68
CA LEU A 242 6.84 18.89 14.72
C LEU A 242 5.45 19.45 14.38
N SER A 243 5.23 20.74 14.62
CA SER A 243 3.96 21.41 14.29
C SER A 243 3.62 21.43 12.80
N GLY A 244 4.62 21.27 11.92
CA GLY A 244 4.45 21.22 10.46
C GLY A 244 4.19 19.82 9.91
N ALA A 245 4.14 18.80 10.78
CA ALA A 245 3.90 17.41 10.40
C ALA A 245 2.67 16.86 11.13
N SER A 246 1.98 15.92 10.49
CA SER A 246 0.87 15.19 11.12
C SER A 246 1.13 13.70 11.03
N VAL A 247 1.01 12.99 12.15
CA VAL A 247 1.07 11.53 12.19
C VAL A 247 -0.34 11.01 12.40
N ILE A 248 -0.83 10.22 11.45
CA ILE A 248 -2.16 9.63 11.47
C ILE A 248 -2.00 8.12 11.59
N ARG A 249 -2.68 7.54 12.58
CA ARG A 249 -2.62 6.11 12.89
C ARG A 249 -3.97 5.49 12.54
N LEU A 250 -3.96 4.70 11.47
CA LEU A 250 -5.08 3.88 11.03
C LEU A 250 -5.01 2.53 11.74
N GLU A 251 -6.17 2.01 12.08
CA GLU A 251 -6.34 0.78 12.85
C GLU A 251 -6.98 -0.32 12.00
N ALA A 252 -7.07 -1.53 12.54
CA ALA A 252 -7.76 -2.64 11.87
C ALA A 252 -9.23 -2.32 11.56
N ALA A 253 -9.87 -1.50 12.40
CA ALA A 253 -11.24 -1.02 12.20
C ALA A 253 -11.40 -0.13 10.95
N ASP A 254 -10.31 0.46 10.45
CA ASP A 254 -10.31 1.30 9.24
C ASP A 254 -10.16 0.49 7.94
N VAL A 255 -10.02 -0.84 8.05
CA VAL A 255 -9.84 -1.73 6.90
C VAL A 255 -11.14 -1.85 6.13
N VAL A 256 -11.10 -1.46 4.86
CA VAL A 256 -12.25 -1.55 3.97
C VAL A 256 -11.96 -2.65 2.95
N ARG A 257 -12.61 -3.79 3.11
CA ARG A 257 -12.50 -4.92 2.17
C ARG A 257 -13.88 -5.34 1.69
N HIS A 258 -13.90 -6.06 0.58
CA HIS A 258 -15.13 -6.71 0.12
C HIS A 258 -15.68 -7.62 1.24
N PRO A 259 -17.00 -7.65 1.51
CA PRO A 259 -17.57 -8.43 2.61
C PRO A 259 -17.11 -9.89 2.63
N LEU A 260 -17.07 -10.54 1.46
CA LEU A 260 -16.55 -11.91 1.31
C LEU A 260 -15.09 -12.08 1.77
N VAL A 261 -14.22 -11.08 1.59
CA VAL A 261 -12.82 -11.16 2.05
C VAL A 261 -12.76 -11.09 3.57
N ALA A 262 -13.65 -10.32 4.21
CA ALA A 262 -13.74 -10.31 5.67
C ALA A 262 -14.21 -11.67 6.19
N GLU A 263 -15.26 -12.26 5.59
CA GLU A 263 -15.74 -13.60 5.94
C GLU A 263 -14.67 -14.69 5.74
N MET A 264 -13.89 -14.61 4.66
CA MET A 264 -12.80 -15.56 4.41
C MET A 264 -11.68 -15.47 5.44
N LEU A 265 -11.36 -14.29 5.96
CA LEU A 265 -10.29 -14.12 6.96
C LEU A 265 -10.63 -14.73 8.32
N ASP A 266 -11.92 -14.88 8.64
CA ASP A 266 -12.35 -15.51 9.90
C ASP A 266 -12.38 -17.05 9.79
N VAL A 267 -12.36 -17.59 8.57
CA VAL A 267 -12.55 -19.04 8.29
C VAL A 267 -11.26 -19.72 7.79
N LEU A 268 -10.29 -18.94 7.30
CA LEU A 268 -8.97 -19.42 6.80
C LEU A 268 -7.85 -19.11 7.79
#